data_AF-A0A948B9V7-F1
#
_entry.id   AF-A0A948B9V7-F1
#
_cell.length_a   1.000
_cell.length_b   1.000
_cell.length_c   1.000
_cell.angle_alpha   90.00
_cell.angle_beta   90.00
_cell.angle_gamma   90.00
#
_symmetry.space_group_name_H-M   'P 1'
#
loop_
_entity.id
_entity.type
_entity.pdbx_description
1 polymer ?
#
loop_
_entity_poly.entity_id
_entity_poly.type
_entity_poly.pdbx_seq_one_letter_code
_entity_poly.pdbx_strand_id
1 'polypeptide(L)'
;MTGGAPALFNFLGILFFGVIFFILMGIAAFVGFTYYIRKKVSTYEKSQTETHNTFVFLLVNILIKIAQVDDRVSKEEINTINDFFRHHLKYSQSQMYWVRDLIKDAAESTVTLDSLLADFKQRFAYEPRLILLELIYQVIYADLTPDVREMDLAQKIADYLGISSYDHQSIRAKYMSSGERRVGDNARYYEILGLEPGATPAEIKKAYRALSMKYHPDKVNHLGEEFKQVAEEKMKLLNEAYQRLAKA
;
A
#
# COMPACT_ATOMS: atom_id res chain seq x y z
N MET A 1 -56.32 37.17 33.39
CA MET A 1 -55.52 36.84 32.19
C MET A 1 -54.03 37.05 32.50
N THR A 2 -53.31 36.07 33.05
CA THR A 2 -51.85 36.19 33.31
C THR A 2 -51.14 34.82 33.39
N GLY A 3 -51.56 33.82 32.59
CA GLY A 3 -51.03 32.45 32.67
C GLY A 3 -49.95 32.05 31.63
N GLY A 4 -49.64 32.88 30.63
CA GLY A 4 -48.88 32.44 29.45
C GLY A 4 -47.35 32.54 29.56
N ALA A 5 -46.83 33.58 30.23
CA ALA A 5 -45.39 33.85 30.25
C ALA A 5 -44.55 32.76 30.98
N PRO A 6 -44.95 32.24 32.16
CA PRO A 6 -44.18 31.22 32.87
C PRO A 6 -44.08 29.89 32.10
N ALA A 7 -45.14 29.52 31.37
CA ALA A 7 -45.16 28.30 30.56
C ALA A 7 -44.22 28.39 29.35
N LEU A 8 -44.14 29.57 28.71
CA LEU A 8 -43.19 29.85 27.63
C LEU A 8 -41.73 29.81 28.10
N PHE A 9 -41.41 30.39 29.26
CA PHE A 9 -40.05 30.32 29.82
C PHE A 9 -39.65 28.89 30.21
N ASN A 10 -40.56 28.10 30.79
CA ASN A 10 -40.31 26.69 31.08
C ASN A 10 -40.10 25.86 29.81
N PHE A 11 -40.91 26.09 28.77
CA PHE A 11 -40.76 25.42 27.48
C PHE A 11 -39.43 25.79 26.79
N LEU A 12 -39.05 27.06 26.78
CA LEU A 12 -37.76 27.51 26.24
C LEU A 12 -36.58 26.90 27.02
N GLY A 13 -36.71 26.82 28.36
CA GLY A 13 -35.72 26.18 29.21
C GLY A 13 -35.53 24.71 28.87
N ILE A 14 -36.62 23.94 28.76
CA ILE A 14 -36.57 22.52 28.37
C ILE A 14 -35.93 22.34 27.00
N LEU A 15 -36.26 23.21 26.03
CA LEU A 15 -35.71 23.14 24.68
C LEU A 15 -34.21 23.47 24.66
N PHE A 16 -33.78 24.48 25.42
CA PHE A 16 -32.37 24.84 25.57
C PHE A 16 -31.55 23.75 26.25
N PHE A 17 -32.01 23.22 27.39
CA PHE A 17 -31.33 22.11 28.08
C PHE A 17 -31.38 20.82 27.27
N GLY A 18 -32.46 20.58 26.51
CA GLY A 18 -32.56 19.46 25.58
C GLY A 18 -31.53 19.53 24.46
N VAL A 19 -31.39 20.69 23.81
CA VAL A 19 -30.37 20.90 22.75
C VAL A 19 -28.96 20.72 23.31
N ILE A 20 -28.66 21.31 24.46
CA ILE A 20 -27.35 21.13 25.13
C ILE A 20 -27.12 19.65 25.48
N PHE A 21 -28.13 18.96 26.00
CA PHE A 21 -28.04 17.54 26.31
C PHE A 21 -27.70 16.71 25.08
N PHE A 22 -28.37 16.93 23.94
CA PHE A 22 -28.07 16.21 22.69
C PHE A 22 -26.67 16.55 22.16
N ILE A 23 -26.22 17.81 22.27
CA ILE A 23 -24.86 18.21 21.90
C ILE A 23 -23.83 17.48 22.79
N LEU A 24 -24.02 17.49 24.11
CA LEU A 24 -23.12 16.83 25.06
C LEU A 24 -23.11 15.30 24.85
N MET A 25 -24.27 14.70 24.58
CA MET A 25 -24.38 13.28 24.24
C MET A 25 -23.63 12.98 22.93
N GLY A 26 -23.74 13.84 21.93
CA GLY A 26 -23.00 13.72 20.68
C GLY A 26 -21.48 13.81 20.88
N ILE A 27 -21.01 14.76 21.70
CA ILE A 27 -19.59 14.89 22.06
C ILE A 27 -19.12 13.65 22.83
N ALA A 28 -19.88 13.18 23.82
CA ALA A 28 -19.54 12.00 24.59
C ALA A 28 -19.47 10.75 23.71
N ALA A 29 -20.42 10.58 22.78
CA ALA A 29 -20.41 9.50 21.80
C ALA A 29 -19.18 9.60 20.87
N PHE A 30 -18.84 10.79 20.39
CA PHE A 30 -17.65 11.02 19.56
C PHE A 30 -16.34 10.72 20.31
N VAL A 31 -16.20 11.18 21.55
CA VAL A 31 -15.04 10.90 22.40
C VAL A 31 -14.95 9.40 22.71
N GLY A 32 -16.07 8.75 23.03
CA GLY A 32 -16.12 7.31 23.27
C GLY A 32 -15.74 6.50 22.02
N PHE A 33 -16.23 6.91 20.85
CA PHE A 33 -15.88 6.30 19.57
C PHE A 33 -14.40 6.48 19.23
N THR A 34 -13.84 7.69 19.34
CA THR A 34 -12.42 7.94 19.07
C THR A 34 -11.51 7.16 20.02
N TYR A 35 -11.86 7.05 21.30
CA TYR A 35 -11.15 6.19 22.26
C TYR A 35 -11.22 4.70 21.86
N TYR A 36 -12.40 4.22 21.45
CA TYR A 36 -12.58 2.84 20.97
C TYR A 36 -11.67 2.53 19.77
N ILE A 37 -11.61 3.42 18.77
CA ILE A 37 -10.76 3.26 17.59
C ILE A 37 -9.28 3.23 17.98
N ARG A 38 -8.80 4.22 18.76
CA ARG A 38 -7.41 4.25 19.24
C ARG A 38 -7.02 2.99 19.99
N LYS A 39 -7.92 2.46 20.82
CA LYS A 39 -7.69 1.20 21.54
C LYS A 39 -7.54 0.02 20.57
N LYS A 40 -8.38 -0.08 19.54
CA LYS A 40 -8.27 -1.12 18.50
C LYS A 40 -6.95 -1.01 17.72
N VAL A 41 -6.57 0.21 17.31
CA VAL A 41 -5.29 0.48 16.64
C VAL A 41 -4.12 0.03 17.50
N SER A 42 -4.02 0.52 18.74
CA SER A 42 -2.92 0.16 19.65
C SER A 42 -2.87 -1.34 19.98
N THR A 43 -4.04 -2.00 20.07
CA THR A 43 -4.08 -3.45 20.31
C THR A 43 -3.51 -4.23 19.12
N TYR A 44 -3.82 -3.80 17.89
CA TYR A 44 -3.28 -4.42 16.69
C TYR A 44 -1.78 -4.15 16.53
N GLU A 45 -1.35 -2.90 16.65
CA GLU A 45 0.07 -2.53 16.53
C GLU A 45 0.96 -3.31 17.50
N LYS A 46 0.52 -3.48 18.77
CA LYS A 46 1.25 -4.27 19.77
C LYS A 46 1.25 -5.78 19.52
N SER A 47 0.35 -6.29 18.68
CA SER A 47 0.31 -7.72 18.35
C SER A 47 1.28 -8.09 17.23
N GLN A 48 1.81 -7.10 16.52
CA GLN A 48 2.73 -7.30 15.41
C GLN A 48 4.18 -7.02 15.81
N THR A 49 5.13 -7.41 14.95
CA THR A 49 6.55 -7.11 15.14
C THR A 49 6.85 -5.65 14.82
N GLU A 50 7.92 -5.10 15.41
CA GLU A 50 8.38 -3.74 15.10
C GLU A 50 8.74 -3.59 13.61
N THR A 51 9.36 -4.61 13.02
CA THR A 51 9.73 -4.60 11.61
C THR A 51 8.51 -4.57 10.69
N HIS A 52 7.46 -5.36 10.99
CA HIS A 52 6.18 -5.30 10.28
C HIS A 52 5.56 -3.91 10.39
N ASN A 53 5.43 -3.39 11.61
CA ASN A 53 4.82 -2.08 11.86
C ASN A 53 5.55 -0.97 11.10
N THR A 54 6.88 -0.99 11.13
CA THR A 54 7.71 -0.01 10.41
C THR A 54 7.54 -0.12 8.91
N PHE A 55 7.48 -1.34 8.36
CA PHE A 55 7.29 -1.55 6.92
C PHE A 55 5.94 -1.00 6.48
N VAL A 56 4.85 -1.33 7.17
CA VAL A 56 3.49 -0.86 6.84
C VAL A 56 3.38 0.66 7.02
N PHE A 57 3.95 1.22 8.10
CA PHE A 57 4.00 2.66 8.33
C PHE A 57 4.66 3.38 7.14
N LEU A 58 5.86 2.94 6.74
CA LEU A 58 6.57 3.56 5.62
C LEU A 58 5.84 3.33 4.29
N LEU A 59 5.30 2.14 4.06
CA LEU A 59 4.49 1.85 2.86
C LEU A 59 3.32 2.83 2.74
N VAL A 60 2.51 2.98 3.80
CA VAL A 60 1.35 3.90 3.79
C VAL A 60 1.81 5.33 3.56
N ASN A 61 2.85 5.79 4.26
CA ASN A 61 3.35 7.15 4.10
C ASN A 61 3.88 7.39 2.68
N ILE A 62 4.60 6.43 2.09
CA ILE A 62 5.10 6.52 0.71
C ILE A 62 3.94 6.56 -0.29
N LEU A 63 2.95 5.67 -0.17
CA LEU A 63 1.77 5.66 -1.05
C LEU A 63 1.00 6.98 -0.99
N ILE A 64 0.85 7.54 0.21
CA ILE A 64 0.20 8.84 0.39
C ILE A 64 1.03 9.96 -0.25
N LYS A 65 2.36 9.95 -0.13
CA LYS A 65 3.22 10.95 -0.78
C LYS A 65 3.22 10.82 -2.30
N ILE A 66 3.07 9.61 -2.84
CA ILE A 66 2.86 9.38 -4.28
C ILE A 66 1.54 10.01 -4.73
N ALA A 67 0.45 9.77 -4.00
CA ALA A 67 -0.85 10.38 -4.27
C ALA A 67 -0.88 11.93 -4.05
N GLN A 68 0.10 12.49 -3.35
CA GLN A 68 0.23 13.96 -3.17
C GLN A 68 1.02 14.65 -4.29
N VAL A 69 1.48 13.93 -5.32
CA VAL A 69 2.33 14.54 -6.36
C VAL A 69 1.59 15.62 -7.15
N ASP A 70 0.27 15.49 -7.28
CA ASP A 70 -0.58 16.41 -8.04
C ASP A 70 -1.34 17.43 -7.17
N ASP A 71 -0.81 17.76 -5.99
CA ASP A 71 -1.37 18.61 -4.92
C ASP A 71 -1.93 17.82 -3.72
N ARG A 72 -3.21 17.98 -3.40
CA ARG A 72 -3.82 17.33 -2.23
C ARG A 72 -4.32 15.95 -2.63
N VAL A 73 -4.11 14.98 -1.74
CA VAL A 73 -4.68 13.63 -1.91
C VAL A 73 -6.20 13.75 -2.09
N SER A 74 -6.66 13.25 -3.23
CA SER A 74 -8.07 13.12 -3.57
C SER A 74 -8.74 12.03 -2.72
N LYS A 75 -10.07 12.03 -2.67
CA LYS A 75 -10.79 10.96 -1.96
C LYS A 75 -10.67 9.64 -2.71
N GLU A 76 -10.55 9.72 -4.02
CA GLU A 76 -10.38 8.62 -4.96
C GLU A 76 -9.07 7.88 -4.65
N GLU A 77 -7.95 8.58 -4.52
CA GLU A 77 -6.65 7.96 -4.17
C GLU A 77 -6.68 7.31 -2.78
N ILE A 78 -7.31 7.97 -1.79
CA ILE A 78 -7.50 7.37 -0.46
C ILE A 78 -8.33 6.08 -0.57
N ASN A 79 -9.36 6.04 -1.42
CA ASN A 79 -10.16 4.84 -1.64
C ASN A 79 -9.33 3.75 -2.33
N THR A 80 -8.55 4.08 -3.36
CA THR A 80 -7.64 3.13 -4.02
C THR A 80 -6.67 2.51 -3.02
N ILE A 81 -6.05 3.31 -2.14
CA ILE A 81 -5.16 2.80 -1.09
C ILE A 81 -5.94 1.91 -0.10
N ASN A 82 -7.13 2.34 0.37
CA ASN A 82 -7.93 1.52 1.29
C ASN A 82 -8.34 0.17 0.68
N ASP A 83 -8.77 0.18 -0.58
CA ASP A 83 -9.20 -1.02 -1.30
C ASP A 83 -8.03 -1.93 -1.60
N PHE A 84 -6.85 -1.37 -1.89
CA PHE A 84 -5.61 -2.12 -1.99
C PHE A 84 -5.30 -2.90 -0.70
N PHE A 85 -5.27 -2.23 0.47
CA PHE A 85 -5.01 -2.93 1.74
C PHE A 85 -6.10 -3.98 2.06
N ARG A 86 -7.37 -3.65 1.81
CA ARG A 86 -8.49 -4.56 2.10
C ARG A 86 -8.51 -5.78 1.19
N HIS A 87 -8.36 -5.59 -0.12
CA HIS A 87 -8.64 -6.62 -1.12
C HIS A 87 -7.38 -7.32 -1.60
N HIS A 88 -6.28 -6.58 -1.81
CA HIS A 88 -5.02 -7.15 -2.28
C HIS A 88 -4.18 -7.70 -1.12
N LEU A 89 -4.03 -6.94 -0.03
CA LEU A 89 -3.34 -7.42 1.17
C LEU A 89 -4.25 -8.18 2.15
N LYS A 90 -5.55 -8.29 1.84
CA LYS A 90 -6.56 -9.04 2.60
C LYS A 90 -6.69 -8.59 4.06
N TYR A 91 -6.50 -7.30 4.33
CA TYR A 91 -6.62 -6.77 5.67
C TYR A 91 -8.06 -6.87 6.18
N SER A 92 -8.21 -7.46 7.37
CA SER A 92 -9.46 -7.52 8.10
C SER A 92 -9.97 -6.13 8.48
N GLN A 93 -11.26 -6.04 8.83
CA GLN A 93 -11.84 -4.78 9.30
C GLN A 93 -11.12 -4.19 10.52
N SER A 94 -10.58 -5.04 11.40
CA SER A 94 -9.77 -4.59 12.54
C SER A 94 -8.44 -3.97 12.12
N GLN A 95 -7.76 -4.57 11.14
CA GLN A 95 -6.50 -4.06 10.60
C GLN A 95 -6.70 -2.74 9.87
N MET A 96 -7.83 -2.62 9.16
CA MET A 96 -8.18 -1.40 8.45
C MET A 96 -8.45 -0.19 9.36
N TYR A 97 -8.61 -0.37 10.68
CA TYR A 97 -8.61 0.79 11.59
C TYR A 97 -7.21 1.40 11.69
N TRP A 98 -6.17 0.56 11.77
CA TRP A 98 -4.79 1.03 11.84
C TRP A 98 -4.33 1.65 10.52
N VAL A 99 -4.64 1.02 9.39
CA VAL A 99 -4.32 1.60 8.06
C VAL A 99 -4.96 2.98 7.88
N ARG A 100 -6.22 3.16 8.28
CA ARG A 100 -6.89 4.47 8.18
C ARG A 100 -6.28 5.52 9.10
N ASP A 101 -5.83 5.12 10.28
CA ASP A 101 -5.10 6.00 11.21
C ASP A 101 -3.77 6.44 10.58
N LEU A 102 -3.01 5.50 10.01
CA LEU A 102 -1.76 5.79 9.29
C LEU A 102 -1.97 6.70 8.07
N ILE A 103 -3.02 6.47 7.27
CA ILE A 103 -3.35 7.31 6.12
C ILE A 103 -3.64 8.74 6.56
N LYS A 104 -4.43 8.90 7.64
CA LYS A 104 -4.77 10.21 8.18
C LYS A 104 -3.51 10.96 8.62
N ASP A 105 -2.66 10.30 9.40
CA ASP A 105 -1.40 10.89 9.90
C ASP A 105 -0.45 11.23 8.73
N ALA A 106 -0.35 10.34 7.73
CA ALA A 106 0.49 10.56 6.54
C ALA A 106 -0.01 11.75 5.68
N ALA A 107 -1.33 11.92 5.56
CA ALA A 107 -1.91 13.01 4.77
C ALA A 107 -1.65 14.39 5.40
N GLU A 108 -1.55 14.46 6.74
CA GLU A 108 -1.24 15.67 7.51
C GLU A 108 0.28 15.89 7.71
N SER A 109 1.10 14.87 7.41
CA SER A 109 2.56 14.89 7.64
C SER A 109 3.31 15.78 6.64
N THR A 110 4.31 16.51 7.14
CA THR A 110 5.24 17.32 6.33
C THR A 110 6.50 16.57 5.89
N VAL A 111 6.64 15.28 6.23
CA VAL A 111 7.79 14.46 5.84
C VAL A 111 7.79 14.28 4.32
N THR A 112 8.96 14.43 3.69
CA THR A 112 9.10 14.31 2.24
C THR A 112 9.23 12.86 1.79
N LEU A 113 8.86 12.57 0.54
CA LEU A 113 9.03 11.24 -0.06
C LEU A 113 10.49 10.77 0.01
N ASP A 114 11.44 11.64 -0.35
CA ASP A 114 12.87 11.34 -0.32
C ASP A 114 13.36 10.91 1.07
N SER A 115 12.87 11.56 2.13
CA SER A 115 13.21 11.19 3.51
C SER A 115 12.66 9.80 3.88
N LEU A 116 11.44 9.48 3.45
CA LEU A 116 10.84 8.16 3.69
C LEU A 116 11.59 7.06 2.93
N LEU A 117 11.97 7.31 1.68
CA LEU A 117 12.74 6.36 0.87
C LEU A 117 14.15 6.14 1.43
N ALA A 118 14.80 7.20 1.92
CA ALA A 118 16.08 7.10 2.59
C ALA A 118 15.98 6.26 3.88
N ASP A 119 14.98 6.53 4.73
CA ASP A 119 14.72 5.76 5.95
C ASP A 119 14.41 4.29 5.62
N PHE A 120 13.58 4.04 4.61
CA PHE A 120 13.27 2.69 4.16
C PHE A 120 14.52 1.94 3.69
N LYS A 121 15.35 2.56 2.86
CA LYS A 121 16.60 1.98 2.35
C LYS A 121 17.61 1.69 3.46
N GLN A 122 17.66 2.52 4.49
CA GLN A 122 18.54 2.33 5.63
C GLN A 122 18.10 1.16 6.52
N ARG A 123 16.80 0.99 6.72
CA ARG A 123 16.24 -0.01 7.64
C ARG A 123 16.13 -1.40 7.02
N PHE A 124 15.86 -1.48 5.71
CA PHE A 124 15.51 -2.73 5.06
C PHE A 124 16.60 -3.22 4.10
N ALA A 125 16.75 -4.54 4.05
CA ALA A 125 17.61 -5.23 3.10
C ALA A 125 17.13 -5.05 1.64
N TYR A 126 17.80 -5.69 0.68
CA TYR A 126 17.43 -5.55 -0.73
C TYR A 126 16.05 -6.15 -1.05
N GLU A 127 15.74 -7.30 -0.46
CA GLU A 127 14.54 -8.07 -0.77
C GLU A 127 13.24 -7.34 -0.35
N PRO A 128 13.10 -6.77 0.86
CA PRO A 128 11.94 -5.94 1.20
C PRO A 128 11.77 -4.70 0.33
N ARG A 129 12.87 -4.12 -0.20
CA ARG A 129 12.79 -3.00 -1.16
C ARG A 129 12.11 -3.42 -2.47
N LEU A 130 12.38 -4.63 -2.94
CA LEU A 130 11.67 -5.20 -4.10
C LEU A 130 10.18 -5.38 -3.82
N ILE A 131 9.82 -5.82 -2.61
CA ILE A 131 8.41 -5.95 -2.20
C ILE A 131 7.73 -4.59 -2.18
N LEU A 132 8.34 -3.57 -1.55
CA LEU A 132 7.79 -2.21 -1.56
C LEU A 132 7.50 -1.72 -2.99
N LEU A 133 8.46 -1.90 -3.91
CA LEU A 133 8.28 -1.49 -5.30
C LEU A 133 7.16 -2.28 -6.00
N GLU A 134 7.06 -3.60 -5.79
CA GLU A 134 5.95 -4.41 -6.28
C GLU A 134 4.59 -3.90 -5.77
N LEU A 135 4.48 -3.52 -4.49
CA LEU A 135 3.25 -2.97 -3.93
C LEU A 135 2.89 -1.60 -4.52
N ILE A 136 3.88 -0.74 -4.73
CA ILE A 136 3.68 0.55 -5.39
C ILE A 136 3.12 0.35 -6.80
N TYR A 137 3.70 -0.58 -7.57
CA TYR A 137 3.16 -0.92 -8.88
C TYR A 137 1.74 -1.48 -8.83
N GLN A 138 1.40 -2.29 -7.82
CA GLN A 138 0.02 -2.79 -7.64
C GLN A 138 -0.97 -1.66 -7.40
N VAL A 139 -0.60 -0.65 -6.62
CA VAL A 139 -1.46 0.52 -6.35
C VAL A 139 -1.60 1.39 -7.59
N ILE A 140 -0.50 1.71 -8.27
CA ILE A 140 -0.51 2.54 -9.48
C ILE A 140 -1.34 1.88 -10.61
N TYR A 141 -1.24 0.56 -10.76
CA TYR A 141 -2.01 -0.21 -11.74
C TYR A 141 -3.35 -0.76 -11.19
N ALA A 142 -3.77 -0.34 -9.99
CA ALA A 142 -5.10 -0.70 -9.48
C ALA A 142 -6.20 -0.04 -10.32
N ASP A 143 -5.92 1.16 -10.83
CA ASP A 143 -6.75 1.84 -11.83
C ASP A 143 -6.38 1.41 -13.26
N LEU A 144 -7.34 1.47 -14.17
CA LEU A 144 -7.21 0.89 -15.52
C LEU A 144 -6.15 1.55 -16.41
N THR A 145 -5.69 2.77 -16.08
CA THR A 145 -4.68 3.50 -16.86
C THR A 145 -3.80 4.37 -15.96
N PRO A 146 -2.56 3.95 -15.65
CA PRO A 146 -1.64 4.77 -14.89
C PRO A 146 -1.17 5.99 -15.68
N ASP A 147 -0.92 7.11 -14.99
CA ASP A 147 -0.37 8.33 -15.60
C ASP A 147 1.15 8.19 -15.83
N VAL A 148 1.67 8.89 -16.84
CA VAL A 148 3.10 9.00 -17.13
C VAL A 148 3.87 9.51 -15.90
N ARG A 149 3.28 10.44 -15.13
CA ARG A 149 3.89 10.97 -13.90
C ARG A 149 4.09 9.90 -12.84
N GLU A 150 3.12 9.01 -12.66
CA GLU A 150 3.22 7.89 -11.72
C GLU A 150 4.28 6.88 -12.16
N MET A 151 4.39 6.63 -13.47
CA MET A 151 5.44 5.79 -14.04
C MET A 151 6.84 6.36 -13.83
N ASP A 152 7.02 7.66 -14.08
CA ASP A 152 8.28 8.36 -13.83
C ASP A 152 8.63 8.35 -12.35
N LEU A 153 7.63 8.46 -11.48
CA LEU A 153 7.81 8.40 -10.04
C LEU A 153 8.21 7.00 -9.57
N ALA A 154 7.58 5.94 -10.07
CA ALA A 154 7.96 4.56 -9.76
C ALA A 154 9.41 4.27 -10.16
N GLN A 155 9.86 4.79 -11.31
CA GLN A 155 11.26 4.72 -11.72
C GLN A 155 12.18 5.46 -10.76
N LYS A 156 11.87 6.71 -10.38
CA LYS A 156 12.66 7.47 -9.39
C LYS A 156 12.73 6.76 -8.04
N ILE A 157 11.63 6.16 -7.60
CA ILE A 157 11.58 5.38 -6.35
C ILE A 157 12.50 4.17 -6.44
N ALA A 158 12.48 3.42 -7.54
CA ALA A 158 13.37 2.29 -7.75
C ALA A 158 14.84 2.71 -7.64
N ASP A 159 15.20 3.82 -8.29
CA ASP A 159 16.56 4.38 -8.26
C ASP A 159 16.96 4.81 -6.84
N TYR A 160 16.08 5.52 -6.12
CA TYR A 160 16.31 5.92 -4.73
C TYR A 160 16.55 4.73 -3.80
N LEU A 161 15.68 3.71 -3.91
CA LEU A 161 15.81 2.46 -3.18
C LEU A 161 17.05 1.67 -3.59
N GLY A 162 17.75 2.05 -4.66
CA GLY A 162 18.94 1.36 -5.17
C GLY A 162 18.61 0.00 -5.75
N ILE A 163 17.41 -0.14 -6.33
CA ILE A 163 16.97 -1.34 -7.04
C ILE A 163 17.62 -1.32 -8.42
N SER A 164 18.22 -2.43 -8.82
CA SER A 164 18.86 -2.53 -10.14
C SER A 164 17.84 -2.36 -11.27
N SER A 165 18.24 -1.74 -12.38
CA SER A 165 17.37 -1.58 -13.56
C SER A 165 16.82 -2.91 -14.06
N TYR A 166 17.61 -3.98 -13.95
CA TYR A 166 17.18 -5.35 -14.25
C TYR A 166 16.01 -5.82 -13.38
N ASP A 167 16.11 -5.67 -12.05
CA ASP A 167 15.01 -6.08 -11.16
C ASP A 167 13.79 -5.18 -11.34
N HIS A 168 14.02 -3.88 -11.55
CA HIS A 168 12.94 -2.94 -11.82
C HIS A 168 12.16 -3.30 -13.10
N GLN A 169 12.86 -3.64 -14.18
CA GLN A 169 12.24 -4.09 -15.42
C GLN A 169 11.42 -5.38 -15.21
N SER A 170 11.96 -6.36 -14.48
CA SER A 170 11.24 -7.59 -14.14
C SER A 170 9.96 -7.32 -13.33
N ILE A 171 9.99 -6.35 -12.40
CA ILE A 171 8.80 -5.92 -11.65
C ILE A 171 7.79 -5.29 -12.60
N ARG A 172 8.20 -4.27 -13.35
CA ARG A 172 7.35 -3.49 -14.26
C ARG A 172 6.70 -4.37 -15.34
N ALA A 173 7.42 -5.36 -15.87
CA ALA A 173 6.93 -6.30 -16.88
C ALA A 173 5.65 -7.05 -16.45
N LYS A 174 5.50 -7.34 -15.14
CA LYS A 174 4.28 -7.97 -14.59
C LYS A 174 3.03 -7.13 -14.86
N TYR A 175 3.15 -5.81 -14.82
CA TYR A 175 2.03 -4.86 -14.87
C TYR A 175 1.81 -4.26 -16.26
N MET A 176 2.86 -4.06 -17.07
CA MET A 176 2.69 -3.53 -18.42
C MET A 176 2.06 -4.54 -19.40
N SER A 177 2.30 -5.84 -19.19
CA SER A 177 1.84 -6.89 -20.10
C SER A 177 0.34 -7.21 -19.98
N SER A 178 -0.40 -6.55 -19.07
CA SER A 178 -1.86 -6.66 -18.96
C SER A 178 -2.63 -5.65 -19.82
N GLY A 179 -2.01 -4.53 -20.23
CA GLY A 179 -2.70 -3.38 -20.85
C GLY A 179 -2.67 -3.31 -22.38
N GLU A 180 -1.57 -3.70 -23.04
CA GLU A 180 -1.44 -3.50 -24.49
C GLU A 180 -0.83 -4.71 -25.23
N ARG A 181 -1.63 -5.23 -26.18
CA ARG A 181 -1.21 -5.73 -27.50
C ARG A 181 -0.23 -6.91 -27.53
N ARG A 182 -0.78 -8.15 -27.59
CA ARG A 182 -0.29 -9.34 -28.34
C ARG A 182 1.23 -9.47 -28.60
N VAL A 183 2.06 -9.15 -27.62
CA VAL A 183 3.46 -9.56 -27.60
C VAL A 183 3.40 -11.06 -27.33
N GLY A 184 3.89 -11.88 -28.27
CA GLY A 184 3.73 -13.34 -28.20
C GLY A 184 4.14 -13.88 -26.83
N ASP A 185 3.41 -14.88 -26.31
CA ASP A 185 3.50 -15.38 -24.92
C ASP A 185 4.92 -15.43 -24.36
N ASN A 186 5.89 -15.84 -25.18
CA ASN A 186 7.30 -15.98 -24.79
C ASN A 186 8.00 -14.65 -24.47
N ALA A 187 7.74 -13.57 -25.21
CA ALA A 187 8.43 -12.29 -24.99
C ALA A 187 8.10 -11.69 -23.61
N ARG A 188 6.84 -11.82 -23.15
CA ARG A 188 6.45 -11.48 -21.77
C ARG A 188 7.26 -12.28 -20.73
N TYR A 189 7.50 -13.57 -20.97
CA TYR A 189 8.27 -14.40 -20.04
C TYR A 189 9.75 -14.04 -20.01
N TYR A 190 10.33 -13.60 -21.14
CA TYR A 190 11.69 -13.06 -21.16
C TYR A 190 11.76 -11.79 -20.30
N GLU A 191 10.82 -10.85 -20.48
CA GLU A 191 10.76 -9.62 -19.69
C GLU A 191 10.54 -9.87 -18.19
N ILE A 192 9.69 -10.82 -17.81
CA ILE A 192 9.50 -11.24 -16.41
C ILE A 192 10.82 -11.74 -15.81
N LEU A 193 11.66 -12.41 -16.58
CA LEU A 193 13.00 -12.81 -16.16
C LEU A 193 14.06 -11.71 -16.34
N GLY A 194 13.70 -10.51 -16.79
CA GLY A 194 14.65 -9.42 -17.06
C GLY A 194 15.60 -9.71 -18.24
N LEU A 195 15.14 -10.49 -19.21
CA LEU A 195 15.92 -10.95 -20.36
C LEU A 195 15.35 -10.39 -21.66
N GLU A 196 16.22 -10.29 -22.66
CA GLU A 196 15.82 -10.00 -24.04
C GLU A 196 15.32 -11.29 -24.74
N PRO A 197 14.39 -11.17 -25.71
CA PRO A 197 13.97 -12.29 -26.53
C PRO A 197 15.15 -12.97 -27.23
N GLY A 198 15.19 -14.30 -27.19
CA GLY A 198 16.29 -15.09 -27.76
C GLY A 198 17.45 -15.35 -26.80
N ALA A 199 17.34 -14.96 -25.52
CA ALA A 199 18.30 -15.36 -24.50
C ALA A 199 18.48 -16.88 -24.44
N THR A 200 19.72 -17.31 -24.24
CA THR A 200 20.13 -18.72 -24.24
C THR A 200 19.55 -19.47 -23.03
N PRO A 201 19.43 -20.81 -23.09
CA PRO A 201 18.99 -21.60 -21.95
C PRO A 201 19.83 -21.39 -20.68
N ALA A 202 21.13 -21.09 -20.84
CA ALA A 202 22.03 -20.80 -19.73
C ALA A 202 21.69 -19.45 -19.06
N GLU A 203 21.39 -18.42 -19.85
CA GLU A 203 20.98 -17.10 -19.36
C GLU A 203 19.62 -17.16 -18.67
N ILE A 204 18.65 -17.86 -19.28
CA ILE A 204 17.32 -18.11 -18.69
C ILE A 204 17.45 -18.76 -17.31
N LYS A 205 18.25 -19.82 -17.20
CA LYS A 205 18.48 -20.54 -15.93
C LYS A 205 19.19 -19.68 -14.90
N LYS A 206 20.14 -18.84 -15.32
CA LYS A 206 20.87 -17.92 -14.42
C LYS A 206 19.94 -16.83 -13.88
N ALA A 207 19.17 -16.19 -14.75
CA ALA A 207 18.19 -15.16 -14.40
C ALA A 207 17.14 -15.68 -13.42
N TYR A 208 16.55 -16.84 -13.73
CA TYR A 208 15.58 -17.50 -12.87
C TYR A 208 16.15 -17.75 -11.46
N ARG A 209 17.34 -18.37 -11.35
CA ARG A 209 17.97 -18.62 -10.04
C ARG A 209 18.23 -17.34 -9.25
N ALA A 210 18.72 -16.30 -9.91
CA ALA A 210 18.99 -15.01 -9.27
C ALA A 210 17.72 -14.37 -8.72
N LEU A 211 16.63 -14.36 -9.50
CA LEU A 211 15.35 -13.80 -9.08
C LEU A 211 14.68 -14.66 -8.00
N SER A 212 14.72 -15.99 -8.11
CA SER A 212 14.19 -16.90 -7.08
C SER A 212 14.86 -16.71 -5.72
N MET A 213 16.18 -16.44 -5.68
CA MET A 213 16.86 -16.16 -4.40
C MET A 213 16.43 -14.84 -3.76
N LYS A 214 16.06 -13.83 -4.57
CA LYS A 214 15.61 -12.52 -4.10
C LYS A 214 14.15 -12.54 -3.63
N TYR A 215 13.29 -13.28 -4.33
CA TYR A 215 11.86 -13.39 -4.02
C TYR A 215 11.51 -14.62 -3.17
N HIS A 216 12.48 -15.30 -2.56
CA HIS A 216 12.19 -16.42 -1.69
C HIS A 216 11.35 -15.94 -0.49
N PRO A 217 10.21 -16.58 -0.15
CA PRO A 217 9.31 -16.11 0.91
C PRO A 217 10.02 -15.89 2.26
N ASP A 218 10.99 -16.72 2.60
CA ASP A 218 11.81 -16.58 3.82
C ASP A 218 12.54 -15.24 3.94
N LYS A 219 12.86 -14.58 2.81
CA LYS A 219 13.54 -13.28 2.81
C LYS A 219 12.68 -12.16 3.39
N VAL A 220 11.36 -12.32 3.36
CA VAL A 220 10.38 -11.32 3.78
C VAL A 220 9.40 -11.85 4.83
N ASN A 221 9.57 -13.09 5.30
CA ASN A 221 8.68 -13.71 6.30
C ASN A 221 8.54 -12.89 7.59
N HIS A 222 9.58 -12.15 7.97
CA HIS A 222 9.59 -11.29 9.15
C HIS A 222 8.72 -10.03 9.01
N LEU A 223 8.29 -9.69 7.78
CA LEU A 223 7.44 -8.54 7.51
C LEU A 223 5.96 -8.82 7.73
N GLY A 224 5.53 -10.08 7.73
CA GLY A 224 4.11 -10.46 7.79
C GLY A 224 3.69 -11.35 6.63
N GLU A 225 2.56 -12.03 6.81
CA GLU A 225 2.04 -13.03 5.87
C GLU A 225 1.59 -12.39 4.55
N GLU A 226 1.07 -11.16 4.57
CA GLU A 226 0.66 -10.45 3.36
C GLU A 226 1.83 -10.14 2.42
N PHE A 227 3.01 -9.83 2.95
CA PHE A 227 4.19 -9.51 2.15
C PHE A 227 4.91 -10.76 1.68
N LYS A 228 4.82 -11.82 2.48
CA LYS A 228 5.21 -13.16 2.07
C LYS A 228 4.37 -13.63 0.87
N GLN A 229 3.06 -13.41 0.87
CA GLN A 229 2.19 -13.73 -0.26
C GLN A 229 2.60 -12.98 -1.53
N VAL A 230 3.00 -11.71 -1.44
CA VAL A 230 3.52 -10.94 -2.59
C VAL A 230 4.77 -11.60 -3.18
N ALA A 231 5.69 -12.06 -2.33
CA ALA A 231 6.88 -12.79 -2.77
C ALA A 231 6.53 -14.14 -3.41
N GLU A 232 5.57 -14.88 -2.84
CA GLU A 232 5.07 -16.15 -3.38
C GLU A 232 4.41 -15.98 -4.76
N GLU A 233 3.59 -14.94 -4.94
CA GLU A 233 2.98 -14.62 -6.23
C GLU A 233 4.04 -14.31 -7.29
N LYS A 234 5.07 -13.54 -6.93
CA LYS A 234 6.18 -13.27 -7.84
C LYS A 234 6.95 -14.54 -8.16
N MET A 235 7.23 -15.39 -7.16
CA MET A 235 7.90 -16.67 -7.36
C MET A 235 7.12 -17.58 -8.32
N LYS A 236 5.80 -17.63 -8.18
CA LYS A 236 4.92 -18.37 -9.09
C LYS A 236 5.06 -17.88 -10.53
N LEU A 237 5.05 -16.56 -10.75
CA LEU A 237 5.25 -15.98 -12.09
C LEU A 237 6.64 -16.31 -12.66
N LEU A 238 7.69 -16.29 -11.84
CA LEU A 238 9.04 -16.67 -12.27
C LEU A 238 9.12 -18.16 -12.66
N ASN A 239 8.45 -19.02 -11.90
CA ASN A 239 8.36 -20.46 -12.21
C ASN A 239 7.65 -20.70 -13.54
N GLU A 240 6.52 -20.02 -13.77
CA GLU A 240 5.76 -20.09 -15.03
C GLU A 240 6.61 -19.62 -16.22
N ALA A 241 7.30 -18.48 -16.07
CA ALA A 241 8.18 -17.94 -17.11
C ALA A 241 9.32 -18.91 -17.45
N TYR A 242 10.02 -19.42 -16.44
CA TYR A 242 11.09 -20.40 -16.63
C TYR A 242 10.59 -21.68 -17.30
N GLN A 243 9.45 -22.22 -16.86
CA GLN A 243 8.88 -23.43 -17.45
C GLN A 243 8.46 -23.24 -18.91
N ARG A 244 7.93 -22.08 -19.27
CA ARG A 244 7.55 -21.80 -20.65
C ARG A 244 8.78 -21.69 -21.55
N LEU A 245 9.79 -20.93 -21.12
CA LEU A 245 10.98 -20.66 -21.92
C LEU A 245 11.94 -21.85 -21.98
N ALA A 246 11.96 -22.71 -20.96
CA ALA A 246 12.75 -23.95 -21.00
C ALA A 246 12.16 -25.03 -21.92
N LYS A 247 10.89 -24.88 -22.34
CA LYS A 247 10.18 -25.79 -23.26
C LYS A 247 10.04 -25.22 -24.68
N ALA A 248 10.40 -23.94 -24.89
CA ALA A 248 10.34 -23.25 -26.17
C ALA A 248 11.60 -23.49 -26.98
#